data_AF-A0A9J6ACY3-F1
#
_entry.id   AF-A0A9J6ACY3-F1
#
_cell.length_a   1.000
_cell.length_b   1.000
_cell.length_c   1.000
_cell.angle_alpha   90.00
_cell.angle_beta   90.00
_cell.angle_gamma   90.00
#
_symmetry.space_group_name_H-M   'P 1'
#
loop_
_entity.id
_entity.type
_entity.pdbx_description
1 polymer ?
#
loop_
_entity_poly.entity_id
_entity_poly.type
_entity_poly.pdbx_seq_one_letter_code
_entity_poly.pdbx_strand_id
1 'polypeptide(L)'
;MCIHRMKIVHRDLKSGNCLVNKHSKVKICDFGLSRSLTPSPVQDSSSAGTPEWMAPELIRNEPFTEKCDIFSLGVIIWELYTLKRPWEGVPPIQVVYAVANDGKRLEIPEGPLGKLIADCWAEPDDRPSCEEILSRLGECSRSSAN
;
A
#
# COMPACT_ATOMS: atom_id res chain seq x y z
N MET A 1 2.50 3.02 10.47
CA MET A 1 1.15 3.18 11.06
C MET A 1 1.19 2.75 12.52
N CYS A 2 0.18 3.05 13.35
CA CYS A 2 0.16 2.58 14.75
C CYS A 2 0.33 1.05 14.86
N ILE A 3 -0.22 0.31 13.89
CA ILE A 3 -0.11 -1.16 13.85
C ILE A 3 1.34 -1.64 13.61
N HIS A 4 2.13 -0.92 12.81
CA HIS A 4 3.55 -1.26 12.57
C HIS A 4 4.41 -1.08 13.82
N ARG A 5 4.11 -0.10 14.67
CA ARG A 5 4.76 0.05 15.99
C ARG A 5 4.47 -1.14 16.91
N MET A 6 3.28 -1.73 16.77
CA MET A 6 2.87 -2.95 17.47
C MET A 6 3.39 -4.23 16.79
N LYS A 7 4.25 -4.10 15.77
CA LYS A 7 4.78 -5.20 14.96
C LYS A 7 3.67 -6.00 14.28
N ILE A 8 2.58 -5.36 13.87
CA ILE A 8 1.47 -5.97 13.12
C ILE A 8 1.54 -5.50 11.67
N VAL A 9 1.50 -6.45 10.73
CA VAL A 9 1.36 -6.21 9.28
C VAL A 9 -0.08 -6.54 8.88
N HIS A 10 -0.70 -5.66 8.10
CA HIS A 10 -2.11 -5.79 7.73
C HIS A 10 -2.34 -6.83 6.64
N ARG A 11 -1.52 -6.81 5.58
CA ARG A 11 -1.54 -7.70 4.40
C ARG A 11 -2.74 -7.60 3.46
N ASP A 12 -3.73 -6.77 3.77
CA ASP A 12 -4.89 -6.48 2.90
C ASP A 12 -5.33 -5.03 3.07
N LEU A 13 -4.35 -4.12 3.13
CA LEU A 13 -4.65 -2.72 3.21
C LEU A 13 -5.14 -2.24 1.84
N LYS A 14 -6.38 -1.72 1.81
CA LYS A 14 -7.02 -1.20 0.59
C LYS A 14 -8.01 -0.11 0.96
N SER A 15 -8.41 0.69 -0.02
CA SER A 15 -9.42 1.74 0.17
C SER A 15 -10.73 1.18 0.77
N GLY A 16 -11.14 -0.03 0.37
CA GLY A 16 -12.31 -0.74 0.94
C GLY A 16 -12.19 -1.11 2.42
N ASN A 17 -10.97 -1.20 2.97
CA ASN A 17 -10.71 -1.48 4.39
C ASN A 17 -10.41 -0.19 5.21
N CYS A 18 -10.67 0.99 4.63
CA CYS A 18 -10.59 2.29 5.27
C CYS A 18 -11.99 2.87 5.50
N LEU A 19 -12.53 2.69 6.70
CA LEU A 19 -13.87 3.16 7.07
C LEU A 19 -13.84 4.65 7.40
N VAL A 20 -14.79 5.41 6.86
CA VAL A 20 -14.96 6.85 7.13
C VAL A 20 -16.19 7.06 8.00
N ASN A 21 -16.04 7.78 9.11
CA ASN A 21 -17.18 8.12 9.96
C ASN A 21 -17.75 9.51 9.63
N LYS A 22 -18.88 9.88 10.28
CA LYS A 22 -19.55 11.18 10.11
C LYS A 22 -18.72 12.43 10.43
N HIS A 23 -17.54 12.27 11.02
CA HIS A 23 -16.61 13.36 11.36
C HIS A 23 -15.37 13.35 10.44
N SER A 24 -15.46 12.69 9.27
CA SER A 24 -14.36 12.54 8.31
C SER A 24 -13.10 11.91 8.91
N LYS A 25 -13.25 11.09 9.96
CA LYS A 25 -12.13 10.31 10.51
C LYS A 25 -12.10 8.94 9.86
N VAL A 26 -10.91 8.58 9.37
CA VAL A 26 -10.62 7.28 8.77
C VAL A 26 -10.18 6.30 9.85
N LYS A 27 -10.68 5.06 9.79
CA LYS A 27 -10.23 3.93 10.61
C LYS A 27 -9.98 2.72 9.72
N ILE A 28 -8.84 2.08 9.92
CA ILE A 28 -8.49 0.82 9.26
C ILE A 28 -9.29 -0.32 9.92
N CYS A 29 -9.84 -1.22 9.11
CA CYS A 29 -10.57 -2.41 9.55
C CYS A 29 -10.08 -3.67 8.82
N ASP A 30 -10.69 -4.82 9.16
CA ASP A 30 -10.43 -6.12 8.54
C ASP A 30 -9.02 -6.67 8.72
N PHE A 31 -8.70 -7.02 9.97
CA PHE A 31 -7.43 -7.64 10.35
C PHE A 31 -7.38 -9.16 10.14
N GLY A 32 -8.33 -9.74 9.39
CA GLY A 32 -8.44 -11.20 9.24
C GLY A 32 -7.21 -11.87 8.61
N LEU A 33 -6.48 -11.12 7.79
CA LEU A 33 -5.25 -11.55 7.13
C LEU A 33 -3.98 -11.06 7.83
N SER A 34 -4.12 -10.26 8.88
CA SER A 34 -3.01 -9.62 9.55
C SER A 34 -2.13 -10.61 10.31
N ARG A 35 -0.87 -10.24 10.52
CA ARG A 35 0.12 -11.06 11.23
C ARG A 35 0.96 -10.20 12.16
N SER A 36 1.28 -10.74 13.33
CA SER A 36 2.34 -10.19 14.18
C SER A 36 3.69 -10.66 13.63
N LEU A 37 4.60 -9.73 13.37
CA LEU A 37 5.98 -10.05 13.00
C LEU A 37 6.69 -10.66 14.20
N THR A 38 7.03 -11.93 14.06
CA THR A 38 7.99 -12.62 14.93
C THR A 38 9.42 -12.42 14.39
N PRO A 39 10.47 -12.64 15.20
CA PRO A 39 11.86 -12.53 14.73
C PRO A 39 12.21 -13.45 13.55
N SER A 40 11.42 -14.49 13.32
CA SER A 40 11.55 -15.39 12.17
C SER A 40 10.69 -14.90 10.99
N PRO A 41 11.21 -14.94 9.75
CA PRO A 41 10.44 -14.62 8.55
C PRO A 41 9.16 -15.46 8.51
N VAL A 42 8.01 -14.82 8.33
CA VAL A 42 6.72 -15.50 8.22
C VAL A 42 6.57 -16.00 6.79
N GLN A 43 6.80 -17.30 6.56
CA GLN A 43 6.31 -17.98 5.35
C GLN A 43 4.85 -18.36 5.61
N ASP A 44 3.92 -17.62 5.04
CA ASP A 44 2.50 -17.99 5.05
C ASP A 44 2.21 -18.77 3.75
N SER A 45 1.51 -19.90 3.82
CA SER A 45 1.20 -20.72 2.63
C SER A 45 0.00 -20.18 1.85
N SER A 46 -0.60 -19.07 2.30
CA SER A 46 -1.76 -18.44 1.70
C SER A 46 -1.37 -17.15 0.98
N SER A 47 -1.41 -17.17 -0.36
CA SER A 47 -1.53 -15.96 -1.17
C SER A 47 -2.86 -15.31 -0.80
N ALA A 48 -2.79 -14.28 0.03
CA ALA A 48 -3.93 -13.61 0.63
C ALA A 48 -3.82 -12.10 0.43
N GLY A 49 -4.96 -11.45 0.25
CA GLY A 49 -5.07 -10.03 -0.04
C GLY A 49 -5.84 -9.77 -1.33
N THR A 50 -5.91 -8.50 -1.70
CA THR A 50 -6.61 -8.03 -2.90
C THR A 50 -5.56 -7.60 -3.94
N PRO A 51 -5.35 -8.36 -5.05
CA PRO A 51 -4.18 -8.24 -5.92
C PRO A 51 -3.84 -6.82 -6.40
N GLU A 52 -4.85 -5.99 -6.61
CA GLU A 52 -4.73 -4.63 -7.12
C GLU A 52 -3.99 -3.68 -6.14
N TRP A 53 -3.94 -4.03 -4.85
CA TRP A 53 -3.20 -3.30 -3.81
C TRP A 53 -1.94 -4.03 -3.34
N MET A 54 -1.76 -5.30 -3.69
CA MET A 54 -0.73 -6.15 -3.10
C MET A 54 0.68 -5.79 -3.59
N ALA A 55 1.62 -5.80 -2.64
CA ALA A 55 3.04 -5.70 -2.94
C ALA A 55 3.54 -6.96 -3.67
N PRO A 56 4.54 -6.83 -4.57
CA PRO A 56 5.04 -7.97 -5.35
C PRO A 56 5.57 -9.11 -4.48
N GLU A 57 6.23 -8.82 -3.36
CA GLU A 57 6.75 -9.85 -2.46
C GLU A 57 5.63 -10.67 -1.79
N LEU A 58 4.46 -10.05 -1.51
CA LEU A 58 3.30 -10.80 -1.01
C LEU A 58 2.68 -11.68 -2.09
N ILE A 59 2.62 -11.18 -3.33
CA ILE A 59 2.06 -11.94 -4.47
C ILE A 59 2.93 -13.17 -4.78
N ARG A 60 4.27 -13.02 -4.72
CA ARG A 60 5.24 -14.09 -4.97
C ARG A 60 5.41 -15.05 -3.78
N ASN A 61 4.74 -14.77 -2.66
CA ASN A 61 4.93 -15.48 -1.40
C ASN A 61 6.40 -15.49 -0.91
N GLU A 62 7.06 -14.36 -1.08
CA GLU A 62 8.42 -14.10 -0.60
C GLU A 62 8.40 -13.58 0.85
N PRO A 63 9.54 -13.62 1.57
CA PRO A 63 9.65 -12.98 2.88
C PRO A 63 9.26 -11.50 2.80
N PHE A 64 8.41 -11.07 3.74
CA PHE A 64 7.88 -9.71 3.77
C PHE A 64 8.03 -9.07 5.15
N THR A 65 7.95 -7.74 5.17
CA THR A 65 7.93 -6.90 6.38
C THR A 65 6.69 -5.99 6.33
N GLU A 66 6.55 -5.06 7.26
CA GLU A 66 5.52 -4.02 7.20
C GLU A 66 5.57 -3.16 5.92
N LYS A 67 6.68 -3.21 5.18
CA LYS A 67 6.87 -2.48 3.92
C LYS A 67 5.89 -2.92 2.82
N CYS A 68 5.29 -4.11 2.91
CA CYS A 68 4.21 -4.50 1.99
C CYS A 68 2.93 -3.65 2.16
N ASP A 69 2.62 -3.23 3.40
CA ASP A 69 1.52 -2.30 3.66
C ASP A 69 1.84 -0.88 3.13
N ILE A 70 3.12 -0.51 3.04
CA ILE A 70 3.54 0.77 2.45
C ILE A 70 3.26 0.80 0.95
N PHE A 71 3.52 -0.30 0.24
CA PHE A 71 3.15 -0.45 -1.16
C PHE A 71 1.64 -0.27 -1.35
N SER A 72 0.88 -0.96 -0.51
CA SER A 72 -0.59 -0.91 -0.51
C SER A 72 -1.10 0.51 -0.24
N LEU A 73 -0.47 1.24 0.70
CA LEU A 73 -0.75 2.64 0.97
C LEU A 73 -0.43 3.54 -0.23
N GLY A 74 0.63 3.25 -0.99
CA GLY A 74 0.94 3.93 -2.25
C GLY A 74 -0.19 3.80 -3.28
N VAL A 75 -0.80 2.62 -3.38
CA VAL A 75 -2.00 2.41 -4.23
C VAL A 75 -3.19 3.22 -3.72
N ILE A 76 -3.42 3.30 -2.40
CA ILE A 76 -4.50 4.12 -1.83
C ILE A 76 -4.26 5.62 -2.10
N ILE A 77 -3.02 6.11 -1.95
CA ILE A 77 -2.69 7.51 -2.26
C ILE A 77 -2.94 7.79 -3.75
N TRP A 78 -2.58 6.85 -4.62
CA TRP A 78 -2.86 6.93 -6.06
C TRP A 78 -4.37 6.97 -6.35
N GLU A 79 -5.18 6.13 -5.71
CA GLU A 79 -6.64 6.14 -5.85
C GLU A 79 -7.23 7.49 -5.45
N LEU A 80 -6.80 8.03 -4.30
CA LEU A 80 -7.28 9.32 -3.80
C LEU A 80 -6.87 10.48 -4.71
N TYR A 81 -5.68 10.41 -5.31
CA TYR A 81 -5.18 11.47 -6.18
C TYR A 81 -5.83 11.44 -7.57
N THR A 82 -5.99 10.25 -8.14
CA THR A 82 -6.50 10.08 -9.51
C THR A 82 -8.02 9.93 -9.58
N LEU A 83 -8.66 9.59 -8.46
CA LEU A 83 -10.08 9.22 -8.37
C LEU A 83 -10.46 8.03 -9.27
N LYS A 84 -9.49 7.19 -9.63
CA LYS A 84 -9.66 6.00 -10.45
C LYS A 84 -9.59 4.73 -9.61
N ARG A 85 -10.16 3.64 -10.12
CA ARG A 85 -9.98 2.30 -9.56
C ARG A 85 -8.62 1.75 -9.99
N PRO A 86 -7.84 1.12 -9.08
CA PRO A 86 -6.55 0.55 -9.45
C PRO A 86 -6.80 -0.61 -10.41
N TRP A 87 -6.04 -0.65 -11.50
CA TRP A 87 -6.11 -1.69 -12.52
C TRP A 87 -7.52 -1.90 -13.12
N GLU A 88 -8.28 -0.81 -13.28
CA GLU A 88 -9.65 -0.85 -13.81
C GLU A 88 -9.74 -1.62 -15.13
N GLY A 89 -10.65 -2.59 -15.20
CA GLY A 89 -10.86 -3.45 -16.37
C GLY A 89 -9.83 -4.57 -16.56
N VAL A 90 -8.81 -4.67 -15.70
CA VAL A 90 -7.80 -5.74 -15.75
C VAL A 90 -8.23 -6.89 -14.83
N PRO A 91 -8.31 -8.14 -15.33
CA PRO A 91 -8.61 -9.29 -14.49
C PRO A 91 -7.58 -9.50 -13.38
N PRO A 92 -7.96 -9.92 -12.15
CA PRO A 92 -7.03 -10.05 -11.03
C PRO A 92 -5.79 -10.91 -11.30
N ILE A 93 -5.94 -11.99 -12.06
CA ILE A 93 -4.81 -12.86 -12.42
C ILE A 93 -3.79 -12.15 -13.33
N GLN A 94 -4.24 -11.22 -14.17
CA GLN A 94 -3.35 -10.41 -15.01
C GLN A 94 -2.65 -9.35 -14.18
N VAL A 95 -3.31 -8.81 -13.15
CA VAL A 95 -2.68 -7.89 -12.19
C VAL A 95 -1.56 -8.59 -11.42
N VAL A 96 -1.84 -9.80 -10.91
CA VAL A 96 -0.83 -10.68 -10.29
C VAL A 96 0.40 -10.83 -11.19
N TYR A 97 0.20 -11.20 -12.45
CA TYR A 97 1.30 -11.37 -13.40
C TYR A 97 2.02 -10.04 -13.70
N ALA A 98 1.29 -8.97 -13.96
CA ALA A 98 1.86 -7.65 -14.28
C ALA A 98 2.72 -7.11 -13.13
N VAL A 99 2.24 -7.20 -11.89
CA VAL A 99 2.95 -6.66 -10.73
C VAL A 99 4.10 -7.57 -10.29
N ALA A 100 3.85 -8.87 -10.19
CA ALA A 100 4.84 -9.82 -9.68
C ALA A 100 5.84 -10.30 -10.72
N ASN A 101 5.47 -10.44 -11.98
CA ASN A 101 6.42 -10.92 -13.00
C ASN A 101 7.02 -9.76 -13.80
N ASP A 102 6.18 -8.86 -14.32
CA ASP A 102 6.65 -7.80 -15.23
C ASP A 102 7.17 -6.57 -14.47
N GLY A 103 7.00 -6.51 -13.14
CA GLY A 103 7.38 -5.34 -12.34
C GLY A 103 6.57 -4.08 -12.65
N LYS A 104 5.41 -4.22 -13.31
CA LYS A 104 4.56 -3.08 -13.68
C LYS A 104 4.00 -2.39 -12.45
N ARG A 105 3.70 -1.11 -12.61
CA ARG A 105 3.02 -0.25 -11.64
C ARG A 105 1.88 0.49 -12.36
N LEU A 106 0.97 1.05 -11.57
CA LEU A 106 0.00 2.02 -12.09
C LEU A 106 0.76 3.24 -12.63
N GLU A 107 0.16 3.96 -13.57
CA GLU A 107 0.74 5.18 -14.11
C GLU A 107 0.96 6.20 -12.99
N ILE A 108 2.21 6.64 -12.81
CA ILE A 108 2.54 7.64 -11.80
C ILE A 108 1.98 8.98 -12.27
N PRO A 109 1.06 9.59 -11.51
CA PRO A 109 0.46 10.84 -11.92
C PRO A 109 1.46 11.99 -11.79
N GLU A 110 1.34 12.99 -12.66
CA GLU A 110 2.12 14.22 -12.55
C GLU A 110 1.74 15.00 -11.28
N GLY A 111 2.66 15.83 -10.79
CA GLY A 111 2.41 16.74 -9.66
C GLY A 111 3.05 16.30 -8.34
N PRO A 112 2.67 16.97 -7.23
CA PRO A 112 3.45 16.93 -5.98
C PRO A 112 3.47 15.55 -5.31
N LEU A 113 2.45 14.70 -5.56
CA LEU A 113 2.37 13.36 -4.97
C LEU A 113 2.99 12.26 -5.82
N GLY A 114 3.31 12.50 -7.09
CA GLY A 114 3.83 11.47 -8.00
C GLY A 114 5.11 10.81 -7.47
N LYS A 115 6.05 11.60 -6.97
CA LYS A 115 7.29 11.08 -6.37
C LYS A 115 7.04 10.26 -5.11
N LEU A 116 6.12 10.69 -4.25
CA LEU A 116 5.76 9.94 -3.04
C LEU A 116 5.16 8.57 -3.37
N ILE A 117 4.27 8.54 -4.37
CA ILE A 117 3.66 7.30 -4.85
C ILE A 117 4.75 6.37 -5.42
N ALA A 118 5.66 6.91 -6.24
CA ALA A 118 6.77 6.15 -6.81
C ALA A 118 7.67 5.54 -5.71
N ASP A 119 8.01 6.31 -4.68
CA ASP A 119 8.85 5.85 -3.56
C ASP A 119 8.14 4.76 -2.73
N CYS A 120 6.80 4.80 -2.62
CA CYS A 120 6.04 3.71 -2.00
C CYS A 120 6.08 2.40 -2.80
N TRP A 121 6.43 2.46 -4.09
CA TRP A 121 6.49 1.32 -5.01
C TRP A 121 7.90 0.82 -5.33
N ALA A 122 8.92 1.40 -4.67
CA ALA A 122 10.31 0.97 -4.72
C ALA A 122 10.52 -0.43 -4.11
N GLU A 123 11.78 -0.88 -4.08
CA GLU A 123 12.17 -2.10 -3.38
C GLU A 123 11.83 -2.00 -1.88
N PRO A 124 11.46 -3.10 -1.19
CA PRO A 124 10.91 -3.05 0.15
C PRO A 124 11.71 -2.20 1.16
N ASP A 125 13.03 -2.31 1.14
CA ASP A 125 13.90 -1.59 2.07
C ASP A 125 13.97 -0.09 1.81
N ASP A 126 13.81 0.31 0.53
CA ASP A 126 13.83 1.72 0.09
C ASP A 126 12.48 2.42 0.27
N ARG A 127 11.39 1.67 0.48
CA ARG A 127 10.06 2.26 0.71
C ARG A 127 10.06 3.11 1.98
N PRO A 128 9.45 4.30 1.98
CA PRO A 128 9.43 5.21 3.12
C PRO A 128 8.67 4.62 4.31
N SER A 129 8.95 5.14 5.50
CA SER A 129 8.13 4.81 6.68
C SER A 129 6.79 5.55 6.61
N CYS A 130 5.78 5.10 7.37
CA CYS A 130 4.53 5.86 7.47
C CYS A 130 4.70 7.26 8.07
N GLU A 131 5.72 7.48 8.91
CA GLU A 131 6.01 8.81 9.47
C GLU A 131 6.55 9.74 8.38
N GLU A 132 7.42 9.22 7.52
CA GLU A 132 7.96 9.94 6.38
C GLU A 132 6.86 10.26 5.35
N ILE A 133 5.97 9.31 5.05
CA ILE A 133 4.80 9.54 4.20
C ILE A 133 3.93 10.66 4.77
N LEU A 134 3.65 10.64 6.07
CA LEU A 134 2.85 11.67 6.72
C LEU A 134 3.50 13.06 6.62
N SER A 135 4.82 13.16 6.81
CA SER A 135 5.57 14.42 6.66
C SER A 135 5.44 14.96 5.24
N ARG A 136 5.70 14.11 4.24
CA ARG A 136 5.68 14.48 2.82
C ARG A 136 4.27 14.87 2.34
N LEU A 137 3.22 14.20 2.82
CA LEU A 137 1.83 14.60 2.55
C LEU A 137 1.52 15.99 3.11
N GLY A 138 1.99 16.31 4.31
CA GLY A 138 1.81 17.62 4.93
C GLY A 138 2.56 18.75 4.20
N GLU A 139 3.71 18.46 3.60
CA GLU A 139 4.43 19.39 2.74
C GLU A 139 3.66 19.66 1.45
N CYS A 140 3.18 18.60 0.78
CA CYS A 140 2.41 18.71 -0.46
C CYS A 140 1.12 19.52 -0.27
N SER A 141 0.41 19.34 0.85
CA SER A 141 -0.83 20.10 1.12
C SER A 141 -0.57 21.60 1.32
N ARG A 142 0.63 21.98 1.79
CA ARG A 142 1.02 23.39 1.98
C ARG A 142 1.48 24.02 0.67
N SER A 143 2.13 23.27 -0.20
CA SER A 143 2.58 23.76 -1.51
C SER A 143 1.44 24.03 -2.49
N SER A 144 0.28 23.39 -2.33
CA SER A 144 -0.93 23.66 -3.15
C SER A 144 -1.81 24.79 -2.60
N ALA A 145 -1.45 25.39 -1.46
CA ALA A 145 -2.21 26.47 -0.81
C ALA A 145 -1.57 27.88 -0.99
N ASN A 146 -0.48 27.97 -1.76
CA ASN A 146 0.16 29.20 -2.20
C ASN A 146 0.09 29.29 -3.74
#